data_AF-A0A833SUM8-F1
#
_entry.id   AF-A0A833SUM8-F1
#
_cell.length_a   1.000
_cell.length_b   1.000
_cell.length_c   1.000
_cell.angle_alpha   90.00
_cell.angle_beta   90.00
_cell.angle_gamma   90.00
#
_symmetry.space_group_name_H-M   'P 1'
#
loop_
_entity.id
_entity.type
_entity.pdbx_description
1 polymer ?
#
loop_
_entity_poly.entity_id
_entity_poly.type
_entity_poly.pdbx_seq_one_letter_code
_entity_poly.pdbx_strand_id
1 'polypeptide(L)'
;MARTKAQGRKAKSAGREVYVEGKKAAAERKKVKAKIKAKGKAKHAAKLAKEEKKRLAREAPDNDAVDDGFIEFTADEEDQRKQSKKKEDSREEEKRVLQLESRPWMRQRKGYANRNVYECLHDEIMDFVTFISPTEDELRSRAQLVEEMRGVVKGLWPEATVETFGSHYTQMFLPQSDIDMVLFGVPEGKEPLYKLAQCLEEKDRVSYLEVIDKARIPIVKMVHKGSDIHVDVSFNVAGGLATGDLVKHYMRVYPSFRPLTLVLKYFMAQRGLNETYSGGVGSFLLQMMVVSFLQHHGRALGAEHDDPKFNNLGQLLMGFFTLYGRDFNYTDLAVSVRNGGSYFPKEKRRWYDDGRPFLIAMENPNEPSLDIGKNSYEMRTVKRSFDYARQVLQNEIYRHGQFNTLPGSILGTIIQPDSNLVKREPPESFGYDILHHDPVKTAEIRKQYEMRRDEEASKKRAVEAAKNIRQSGTNEPPYKRWRGRNRAY
;
A
#
# COMPACT_ATOMS: atom_id res chain seq x y z
N MET A 1 57.17 -10.10 2.29
CA MET A 1 55.93 -10.78 1.80
C MET A 1 55.23 -11.70 2.82
N ALA A 2 55.47 -11.60 4.14
CA ALA A 2 54.85 -12.53 5.11
C ALA A 2 53.70 -11.94 5.96
N ARG A 3 53.51 -10.61 6.01
CA ARG A 3 52.47 -9.97 6.85
C ARG A 3 51.07 -9.89 6.21
N THR A 4 50.95 -9.98 4.89
CA THR A 4 49.66 -9.87 4.16
C THR A 4 48.86 -11.17 4.09
N LYS A 5 49.48 -12.35 4.31
CA LYS A 5 48.76 -13.65 4.32
C LYS A 5 48.05 -13.95 5.65
N ALA A 6 48.47 -13.33 6.76
CA ALA A 6 47.86 -13.56 8.08
C ALA A 6 46.55 -12.78 8.28
N GLN A 7 46.46 -11.55 7.75
CA GLN A 7 45.23 -10.74 7.80
C GLN A 7 44.10 -11.30 6.93
N GLY A 8 44.43 -11.88 5.76
CA GLY A 8 43.44 -12.55 4.90
C GLY A 8 42.86 -13.85 5.48
N ARG A 9 43.59 -14.52 6.40
CA ARG A 9 43.07 -15.72 7.10
C ARG A 9 42.13 -15.37 8.26
N LYS A 10 42.36 -14.26 8.99
CA LYS A 10 41.45 -13.77 10.04
C LYS A 10 40.13 -13.23 9.48
N ALA A 11 40.15 -12.52 8.34
CA ALA A 11 38.93 -12.04 7.70
C ALA A 11 38.04 -13.18 7.15
N LYS A 12 38.66 -14.27 6.65
CA LYS A 12 37.94 -15.47 6.20
C LYS A 12 37.36 -16.31 7.34
N SER A 13 37.95 -16.31 8.54
CA SER A 13 37.37 -17.00 9.70
C SER A 13 36.19 -16.21 10.29
N ALA A 14 36.32 -14.89 10.39
CA ALA A 14 35.24 -14.01 10.90
C ALA A 14 33.98 -14.07 10.01
N GLY A 15 34.12 -14.03 8.68
CA GLY A 15 32.98 -14.19 7.77
C GLY A 15 32.32 -15.59 7.82
N ARG A 16 33.08 -16.62 8.22
CA ARG A 16 32.57 -18.00 8.39
C ARG A 16 31.84 -18.17 9.72
N GLU A 17 32.29 -17.48 10.78
CA GLU A 17 31.61 -17.44 12.08
C GLU A 17 30.26 -16.72 11.98
N VAL A 18 30.20 -15.55 11.32
CA VAL A 18 28.95 -14.79 11.10
C VAL A 18 27.93 -15.59 10.26
N TYR A 19 28.40 -16.35 9.25
CA TYR A 19 27.54 -17.22 8.45
C TYR A 19 26.97 -18.42 9.23
N VAL A 20 27.76 -18.98 10.16
CA VAL A 20 27.32 -20.09 11.02
C VAL A 20 26.34 -19.59 12.09
N GLU A 21 26.55 -18.38 12.62
CA GLU A 21 25.67 -17.73 13.59
C GLU A 21 24.31 -17.37 12.98
N GLY A 22 24.30 -16.86 11.73
CA GLY A 22 23.07 -16.63 10.96
C GLY A 22 22.26 -17.92 10.70
N LYS A 23 22.92 -19.06 10.46
CA LYS A 23 22.24 -20.36 10.32
C LYS A 23 21.66 -20.87 11.64
N LYS A 24 22.34 -20.67 12.77
CA LYS A 24 21.81 -21.01 14.10
C LYS A 24 20.58 -20.16 14.45
N ALA A 25 20.62 -18.86 14.17
CA ALA A 25 19.48 -17.96 14.36
C ALA A 25 18.26 -18.35 13.48
N ALA A 26 18.50 -18.76 12.23
CA ALA A 26 17.44 -19.25 11.34
C ALA A 26 16.82 -20.58 11.82
N ALA A 27 17.64 -21.49 12.39
CA ALA A 27 17.17 -22.75 12.96
C ALA A 27 16.31 -22.53 14.22
N GLU A 28 16.69 -21.60 15.10
CA GLU A 28 15.88 -21.23 16.27
C GLU A 28 14.55 -20.56 15.87
N ARG A 29 14.56 -19.67 14.86
CA ARG A 29 13.31 -19.10 14.32
C ARG A 29 12.36 -20.17 13.75
N LYS A 30 12.88 -21.24 13.15
CA LYS A 30 12.07 -22.39 12.68
C LYS A 30 11.48 -23.19 13.85
N LYS A 31 12.24 -23.44 14.92
CA LYS A 31 11.74 -24.12 16.13
C LYS A 31 10.64 -23.31 16.84
N VAL A 32 10.80 -22.00 16.93
CA VAL A 32 9.79 -21.10 17.52
C VAL A 32 8.50 -21.11 16.68
N LYS A 33 8.59 -21.02 15.34
CA LYS A 33 7.42 -21.15 14.44
C LYS A 33 6.72 -22.51 14.58
N ALA A 34 7.47 -23.60 14.74
CA ALA A 34 6.90 -24.93 14.95
C ALA A 34 6.15 -25.05 16.29
N LYS A 35 6.71 -24.50 17.39
CA LYS A 35 6.03 -24.46 18.70
C LYS A 35 4.74 -23.63 18.66
N ILE A 36 4.73 -22.49 17.96
CA ILE A 36 3.53 -21.66 17.79
C ILE A 36 2.45 -22.42 17.00
N LYS A 37 2.83 -23.11 15.93
CA LYS A 37 1.90 -23.92 15.13
C LYS A 37 1.32 -25.11 15.92
N ALA A 38 2.11 -25.75 16.77
CA ALA A 38 1.65 -26.82 17.65
C ALA A 38 0.67 -26.30 18.72
N LYS A 39 0.95 -25.15 19.33
CA LYS A 39 0.06 -24.50 20.31
C LYS A 39 -1.27 -24.06 19.68
N GLY A 40 -1.24 -23.61 18.42
CA GLY A 40 -2.44 -23.31 17.62
C GLY A 40 -3.30 -24.54 17.35
N LYS A 41 -2.68 -25.66 16.94
CA LYS A 41 -3.40 -26.94 16.74
C LYS A 41 -4.05 -27.47 18.03
N ALA A 42 -3.34 -27.39 19.16
CA ALA A 42 -3.88 -27.81 20.45
C ALA A 42 -5.09 -26.95 20.89
N LYS A 43 -5.03 -25.62 20.70
CA LYS A 43 -6.17 -24.73 20.96
C LYS A 43 -7.38 -25.03 20.08
N HIS A 44 -7.17 -25.33 18.80
CA HIS A 44 -8.25 -25.70 17.88
C HIS A 44 -8.91 -27.03 18.27
N ALA A 45 -8.11 -28.04 18.62
CA ALA A 45 -8.62 -29.33 19.09
C ALA A 45 -9.43 -29.20 20.40
N ALA A 46 -8.96 -28.37 21.35
CA ALA A 46 -9.70 -28.10 22.58
C ALA A 46 -11.03 -27.36 22.34
N LYS A 47 -11.09 -26.47 21.33
CA LYS A 47 -12.32 -25.78 20.95
C LYS A 47 -13.36 -26.75 20.37
N LEU A 48 -12.92 -27.64 19.48
CA LEU A 48 -13.79 -28.68 18.90
C LEU A 48 -14.33 -29.65 19.97
N ALA A 49 -13.48 -30.09 20.90
CA ALA A 49 -13.92 -30.95 22.01
C ALA A 49 -14.94 -30.28 22.94
N LYS A 50 -14.84 -28.95 23.12
CA LYS A 50 -15.80 -28.17 23.92
C LYS A 50 -17.14 -27.99 23.19
N GLU A 51 -17.12 -27.82 21.87
CA GLU A 51 -18.33 -27.75 21.05
C GLU A 51 -19.05 -29.11 20.98
N GLU A 52 -18.30 -30.21 20.89
CA GLU A 52 -18.85 -31.57 20.89
C GLU A 52 -19.48 -31.94 22.24
N LYS A 53 -18.83 -31.58 23.35
CA LYS A 53 -19.39 -31.77 24.71
C LYS A 53 -20.67 -30.94 24.94
N LYS A 54 -20.78 -29.77 24.30
CA LYS A 54 -21.98 -28.92 24.34
C LYS A 54 -23.10 -29.46 23.44
N ARG A 55 -22.77 -30.20 22.38
CA ARG A 55 -23.73 -30.90 21.52
C ARG A 55 -24.33 -32.11 22.24
N LEU A 56 -23.49 -32.92 22.88
CA LEU A 56 -23.92 -34.11 23.64
C LEU A 56 -24.77 -33.77 24.88
N ALA A 57 -24.57 -32.60 25.48
CA ALA A 57 -25.40 -32.13 26.61
C ALA A 57 -26.81 -31.64 26.21
N ARG A 58 -27.09 -31.50 24.90
CA ARG A 58 -28.41 -31.08 24.39
C ARG A 58 -29.31 -32.25 23.97
N GLU A 59 -28.82 -33.48 24.03
CA GLU A 59 -29.53 -34.68 23.55
C GLU A 59 -29.95 -35.65 24.69
N ALA A 60 -30.04 -35.19 25.94
CA ALA A 60 -30.57 -36.00 27.04
C ALA A 60 -32.11 -35.88 27.14
N PRO A 61 -32.86 -36.98 27.31
CA PRO A 61 -34.33 -36.94 27.38
C PRO A 61 -34.83 -36.60 28.79
N ASP A 62 -35.89 -35.78 28.84
CA ASP A 62 -36.67 -35.40 30.01
C ASP A 62 -37.37 -36.63 30.64
N ASN A 63 -37.34 -36.72 31.97
CA ASN A 63 -38.20 -37.63 32.73
C ASN A 63 -39.05 -36.79 33.69
N ASP A 64 -40.35 -36.77 33.42
CA ASP A 64 -41.38 -36.20 34.28
C ASP A 64 -41.46 -36.94 35.63
N ALA A 65 -41.51 -36.18 36.72
CA ALA A 65 -42.02 -36.64 37.99
C ALA A 65 -42.91 -35.54 38.59
N VAL A 66 -44.17 -35.92 38.80
CA VAL A 66 -45.27 -35.13 39.37
C VAL A 66 -45.06 -35.00 40.87
N ASP A 67 -45.18 -33.80 41.43
CA ASP A 67 -45.42 -33.60 42.86
C ASP A 67 -46.34 -32.40 43.09
N ASP A 68 -47.51 -32.71 43.66
CA ASP A 68 -48.56 -31.78 44.04
C ASP A 68 -48.20 -31.09 45.36
N GLY A 69 -47.84 -29.81 45.29
CA GLY A 69 -47.50 -28.99 46.45
C GLY A 69 -48.17 -27.62 46.38
N PHE A 70 -49.36 -27.54 46.95
CA PHE A 70 -50.13 -26.32 47.24
C PHE A 70 -49.25 -25.21 47.85
N ILE A 71 -49.08 -24.07 47.15
CA ILE A 71 -48.60 -22.80 47.70
C ILE A 71 -49.41 -21.63 47.14
N GLU A 72 -49.72 -20.73 48.06
CA GLU A 72 -50.63 -19.59 48.08
C GLU A 72 -50.44 -18.54 46.96
N PHE A 73 -51.57 -17.98 46.54
CA PHE A 73 -51.75 -16.99 45.49
C PHE A 73 -51.09 -15.65 45.84
N THR A 74 -49.88 -15.39 45.33
CA THR A 74 -49.27 -14.04 45.25
C THR A 74 -48.49 -13.88 43.94
N ALA A 75 -49.14 -14.15 42.81
CA ALA A 75 -48.61 -13.85 41.49
C ALA A 75 -49.20 -12.52 41.02
N ASP A 76 -48.36 -11.50 40.83
CA ASP A 76 -48.54 -10.52 39.73
C ASP A 76 -47.36 -9.54 39.57
N GLU A 77 -46.48 -9.35 40.56
CA GLU A 77 -45.35 -8.41 40.40
C GLU A 77 -44.01 -9.06 40.02
N GLU A 78 -43.69 -10.25 40.53
CA GLU A 78 -42.40 -10.90 40.25
C GLU A 78 -42.28 -11.48 38.84
N ASP A 79 -43.34 -12.06 38.28
CA ASP A 79 -43.31 -12.64 36.94
C ASP A 79 -43.30 -11.58 35.85
N GLN A 80 -43.95 -10.43 36.08
CA GLN A 80 -43.80 -9.26 35.22
C GLN A 80 -42.38 -8.69 35.31
N ARG A 81 -41.75 -8.70 36.49
CA ARG A 81 -40.34 -8.29 36.69
C ARG A 81 -39.33 -9.26 36.06
N LYS A 82 -39.61 -10.57 36.07
CA LYS A 82 -38.78 -11.60 35.45
C LYS A 82 -38.92 -11.58 33.93
N GLN A 83 -40.12 -11.35 33.39
CA GLN A 83 -40.32 -11.17 31.95
C GLN A 83 -39.76 -9.83 31.44
N SER A 84 -39.84 -8.75 32.22
CA SER A 84 -39.22 -7.47 31.88
C SER A 84 -37.70 -7.56 31.96
N LYS A 85 -37.13 -8.19 33.00
CA LYS A 85 -35.68 -8.48 33.07
C LYS A 85 -35.21 -9.38 31.95
N LYS A 86 -35.97 -10.41 31.57
CA LYS A 86 -35.58 -11.32 30.48
C LYS A 86 -35.67 -10.65 29.10
N LYS A 87 -36.62 -9.72 28.90
CA LYS A 87 -36.68 -8.82 27.73
C LYS A 87 -35.60 -7.74 27.75
N GLU A 88 -35.21 -7.24 28.92
CA GLU A 88 -34.10 -6.31 29.10
C GLU A 88 -32.76 -6.98 28.85
N ASP A 89 -32.51 -8.16 29.44
CA ASP A 89 -31.31 -8.97 29.20
C ASP A 89 -31.22 -9.38 27.73
N SER A 90 -32.32 -9.79 27.08
CA SER A 90 -32.29 -10.11 25.65
C SER A 90 -32.04 -8.87 24.79
N ARG A 91 -32.56 -7.69 25.17
CA ARG A 91 -32.30 -6.42 24.49
C ARG A 91 -30.88 -5.90 24.75
N GLU A 92 -30.33 -6.12 25.93
CA GLU A 92 -28.95 -5.77 26.27
C GLU A 92 -27.97 -6.70 25.58
N GLU A 93 -28.29 -7.98 25.45
CA GLU A 93 -27.49 -8.96 24.74
C GLU A 93 -27.56 -8.71 23.23
N GLU A 94 -28.73 -8.38 22.66
CA GLU A 94 -28.85 -7.85 21.28
C GLU A 94 -28.07 -6.55 21.09
N LYS A 95 -28.18 -5.59 22.01
CA LYS A 95 -27.40 -4.33 21.96
C LYS A 95 -25.90 -4.57 22.03
N ARG A 96 -25.41 -5.53 22.83
CA ARG A 96 -23.98 -5.88 22.92
C ARG A 96 -23.49 -6.62 21.67
N VAL A 97 -24.33 -7.45 21.05
CA VAL A 97 -24.02 -8.18 19.81
C VAL A 97 -23.99 -7.24 18.58
N LEU A 98 -24.68 -6.10 18.65
CA LEU A 98 -24.77 -5.10 17.58
C LEU A 98 -23.78 -3.93 17.73
N GLN A 99 -22.96 -3.88 18.78
CA GLN A 99 -21.97 -2.81 18.98
C GLN A 99 -20.69 -3.09 18.19
N LEU A 100 -20.36 -2.19 17.27
CA LEU A 100 -19.05 -2.20 16.62
C LEU A 100 -17.98 -1.74 17.61
N GLU A 101 -16.79 -2.34 17.56
CA GLU A 101 -15.69 -1.94 18.44
C GLU A 101 -15.25 -0.50 18.16
N SER A 102 -14.97 0.24 19.23
CA SER A 102 -14.34 1.56 19.11
C SER A 102 -12.92 1.45 18.56
N ARG A 103 -12.52 2.42 17.74
CA ARG A 103 -11.20 2.47 17.10
C ARG A 103 -10.43 3.75 17.46
N PRO A 104 -9.08 3.71 17.44
CA PRO A 104 -8.24 4.86 17.85
C PRO A 104 -8.50 6.14 17.06
N TRP A 105 -8.86 6.04 15.79
CA TRP A 105 -9.10 7.20 14.92
C TRP A 105 -10.46 7.87 15.16
N MET A 106 -11.39 7.25 15.87
CA MET A 106 -12.75 7.78 16.01
C MET A 106 -12.80 9.05 16.88
N ARG A 107 -13.43 10.11 16.38
CA ARG A 107 -13.70 11.34 17.16
C ARG A 107 -14.38 11.03 18.49
N GLN A 108 -13.69 11.36 19.59
CA GLN A 108 -14.16 11.18 20.97
C GLN A 108 -14.63 9.75 21.30
N ARG A 109 -14.32 8.75 20.45
CA ARG A 109 -14.80 7.36 20.56
C ARG A 109 -16.33 7.18 20.61
N LYS A 110 -17.12 8.19 20.21
CA LYS A 110 -18.59 8.22 20.38
C LYS A 110 -19.39 7.66 19.19
N GLY A 111 -18.72 7.23 18.11
CA GLY A 111 -19.41 6.71 16.92
C GLY A 111 -19.80 7.80 15.93
N TYR A 112 -20.30 7.38 14.77
CA TYR A 112 -20.77 8.24 13.68
C TYR A 112 -22.29 8.11 13.57
N ALA A 113 -23.01 9.23 13.59
CA ALA A 113 -24.47 9.24 13.58
C ALA A 113 -25.01 10.17 12.50
N ASN A 114 -25.56 9.59 11.44
CA ASN A 114 -26.25 10.29 10.36
C ASN A 114 -27.32 9.36 9.77
N ARG A 115 -28.40 9.93 9.22
CA ARG A 115 -29.42 9.17 8.47
C ARG A 115 -28.80 8.50 7.24
N ASN A 116 -27.82 9.14 6.62
CA ASN A 116 -27.07 8.59 5.52
C ASN A 116 -25.81 7.87 6.03
N VAL A 117 -25.80 6.54 5.96
CA VAL A 117 -24.66 5.73 6.43
C VAL A 117 -23.39 6.00 5.62
N TYR A 118 -23.53 6.40 4.35
CA TYR A 118 -22.37 6.80 3.54
C TYR A 118 -21.70 8.07 4.06
N GLU A 119 -22.46 9.00 4.64
CA GLU A 119 -21.90 10.17 5.32
C GLU A 119 -21.18 9.78 6.62
N CYS A 120 -21.70 8.80 7.37
CA CYS A 120 -20.99 8.25 8.53
C CYS A 120 -19.63 7.66 8.13
N LEU A 121 -19.60 6.86 7.05
CA LEU A 121 -18.37 6.29 6.52
C LEU A 121 -17.43 7.36 5.94
N HIS A 122 -17.98 8.42 5.34
CA HIS A 122 -17.19 9.57 4.87
C HIS A 122 -16.44 10.22 6.03
N ASP A 123 -17.16 10.58 7.10
CA ASP A 123 -16.58 11.22 8.29
C ASP A 123 -15.52 10.32 8.94
N GLU A 124 -15.79 9.01 9.00
CA GLU A 124 -14.84 8.05 9.53
C GLU A 124 -13.57 7.92 8.67
N ILE A 125 -13.70 7.94 7.35
CA ILE A 125 -12.53 7.95 6.45
C ILE A 125 -11.70 9.21 6.68
N MET A 126 -12.34 10.37 6.82
CA MET A 126 -11.63 11.63 7.08
C MET A 126 -10.90 11.61 8.42
N ASP A 127 -11.53 11.07 9.46
CA ASP A 127 -10.91 10.88 10.77
C ASP A 127 -9.74 9.89 10.72
N PHE A 128 -9.90 8.77 10.00
CA PHE A 128 -8.81 7.81 9.81
C PHE A 128 -7.63 8.44 9.06
N VAL A 129 -7.90 9.17 7.98
CA VAL A 129 -6.87 9.85 7.20
C VAL A 129 -6.15 10.89 8.05
N THR A 130 -6.88 11.66 8.87
CA THR A 130 -6.33 12.60 9.85
C THR A 130 -5.43 11.89 10.86
N PHE A 131 -5.90 10.77 11.40
CA PHE A 131 -5.18 9.99 12.39
C PHE A 131 -3.85 9.46 11.86
N ILE A 132 -3.81 9.00 10.61
CA ILE A 132 -2.57 8.49 9.97
C ILE A 132 -1.72 9.58 9.30
N SER A 133 -2.15 10.85 9.32
CA SER A 133 -1.34 11.97 8.85
C SER A 133 -0.09 12.13 9.71
N PRO A 134 1.06 12.54 9.12
CA PRO A 134 2.28 12.72 9.85
C PRO A 134 2.16 13.80 10.91
N THR A 135 2.83 13.62 12.04
CA THR A 135 3.01 14.68 13.03
C THR A 135 4.09 15.66 12.58
N GLU A 136 4.13 16.85 13.18
CA GLU A 136 5.17 17.84 12.89
C GLU A 136 6.58 17.31 13.21
N ASP A 137 6.72 16.52 14.27
CA ASP A 137 7.99 15.89 14.63
C ASP A 137 8.39 14.79 13.63
N GLU A 138 7.44 13.99 13.12
CA GLU A 138 7.69 13.03 12.04
C GLU A 138 8.16 13.76 10.77
N LEU A 139 7.54 14.89 10.42
CA LEU A 139 7.95 15.73 9.28
C LEU A 139 9.35 16.34 9.50
N ARG A 140 9.62 16.86 10.70
CA ARG A 140 10.93 17.44 11.05
C ARG A 140 12.03 16.38 10.99
N SER A 141 11.78 15.18 11.53
CA SER A 141 12.71 14.06 11.48
C SER A 141 13.01 13.62 10.04
N ARG A 142 11.97 13.53 9.19
CA ARG A 142 12.13 13.24 7.76
C ARG A 142 12.96 14.32 7.04
N ALA A 143 12.69 15.60 7.31
CA ALA A 143 13.44 16.71 6.72
C ALA A 143 14.92 16.72 7.15
N GLN A 144 15.19 16.48 8.43
CA GLN A 144 16.56 16.36 8.94
C GLN A 144 17.31 15.20 8.27
N LEU A 145 16.69 14.03 8.14
CA LEU A 145 17.28 12.88 7.45
C LEU A 145 17.64 13.20 5.99
N VAL A 146 16.77 13.91 5.27
CA VAL A 146 17.05 14.33 3.89
C VAL A 146 18.27 15.26 3.84
N GLU A 147 18.38 16.21 4.77
CA GLU A 147 19.52 17.13 4.82
C GLU A 147 20.83 16.43 5.21
N GLU A 148 20.78 15.47 6.15
CA GLU A 148 21.93 14.63 6.49
C GLU A 148 22.41 13.83 5.27
N MET A 149 21.47 13.24 4.51
CA MET A 149 21.79 12.53 3.27
C MET A 149 22.38 13.47 2.21
N ARG A 150 21.87 14.70 2.07
CA ARG A 150 22.46 15.74 1.20
C ARG A 150 23.92 16.02 1.59
N GLY A 151 24.22 16.14 2.88
CA GLY A 151 25.58 16.32 3.38
C GLY A 151 26.50 15.13 3.07
N VAL A 152 26.02 13.90 3.25
CA VAL A 152 26.78 12.67 2.90
C VAL A 152 27.09 12.61 1.41
N VAL A 153 26.09 12.84 0.57
CA VAL A 153 26.21 12.76 -0.90
C VAL A 153 27.15 13.83 -1.43
N LYS A 154 27.02 15.09 -0.97
CA LYS A 154 27.94 16.18 -1.36
C LYS A 154 29.38 15.90 -0.96
N GLY A 155 29.60 15.22 0.17
CA GLY A 155 30.94 14.81 0.59
C GLY A 155 31.56 13.74 -0.31
N LEU A 156 30.75 12.89 -0.96
CA LEU A 156 31.23 11.87 -1.90
C LEU A 156 31.37 12.39 -3.33
N TRP A 157 30.44 13.24 -3.75
CA TRP A 157 30.31 13.80 -5.08
C TRP A 157 29.84 15.26 -4.97
N PRO A 158 30.74 16.25 -5.11
CA PRO A 158 30.41 17.67 -4.89
C PRO A 158 29.31 18.22 -5.81
N GLU A 159 29.25 17.75 -7.07
CA GLU A 159 28.27 18.15 -8.07
C GLU A 159 26.94 17.37 -7.98
N ALA A 160 26.84 16.41 -7.06
CA ALA A 160 25.66 15.57 -6.95
C ALA A 160 24.53 16.27 -6.18
N THR A 161 23.29 16.03 -6.62
CA THR A 161 22.08 16.50 -5.94
C THR A 161 21.25 15.33 -5.47
N VAL A 162 20.55 15.53 -4.34
CA VAL A 162 19.60 14.57 -3.78
C VAL A 162 18.20 15.12 -3.98
N GLU A 163 17.30 14.35 -4.56
CA GLU A 163 15.88 14.70 -4.63
C GLU A 163 15.04 13.59 -4.02
N THR A 164 13.95 13.96 -3.35
CA THR A 164 12.96 12.98 -2.87
C THR A 164 11.88 12.79 -3.92
N PHE A 165 11.39 11.57 -4.06
CA PHE A 165 10.27 11.26 -4.96
C PHE A 165 9.23 10.37 -4.28
N GLY A 166 8.28 9.86 -5.07
CA GLY A 166 7.33 8.87 -4.59
C GLY A 166 6.38 9.41 -3.53
N SER A 167 6.16 8.60 -2.48
CA SER A 167 5.13 8.89 -1.48
C SER A 167 5.48 10.10 -0.62
N HIS A 168 6.76 10.38 -0.37
CA HIS A 168 7.22 11.55 0.36
C HIS A 168 6.94 12.85 -0.41
N TYR A 169 7.34 12.92 -1.68
CA TYR A 169 7.12 14.10 -2.53
C TYR A 169 5.65 14.43 -2.77
N THR A 170 4.82 13.39 -2.89
CA THR A 170 3.36 13.52 -3.11
C THR A 170 2.59 13.63 -1.79
N GLN A 171 3.26 13.44 -0.65
CA GLN A 171 2.67 13.30 0.68
C GLN A 171 1.62 12.17 0.78
N MET A 172 1.69 11.17 -0.10
CA MET A 172 0.80 9.98 -0.13
C MET A 172 1.39 8.81 0.69
N PHE A 173 2.11 9.14 1.75
CA PHE A 173 2.84 8.18 2.57
C PHE A 173 2.02 7.78 3.81
N LEU A 174 2.17 6.53 4.23
CA LEU A 174 1.70 6.07 5.53
C LEU A 174 2.77 6.41 6.58
N PRO A 175 2.45 6.47 7.89
CA PRO A 175 3.43 6.83 8.92
C PRO A 175 4.76 6.07 8.82
N GLN A 176 4.68 4.78 8.53
CA GLN A 176 5.83 3.86 8.41
C GLN A 176 6.38 3.73 6.99
N SER A 177 5.90 4.53 6.04
CA SER A 177 6.42 4.50 4.67
C SER A 177 7.85 5.00 4.61
N ASP A 178 8.58 4.36 3.72
CA ASP A 178 9.92 4.70 3.28
C ASP A 178 10.03 6.11 2.66
N ILE A 179 11.27 6.60 2.61
CA ILE A 179 11.63 7.77 1.82
C ILE A 179 12.38 7.29 0.58
N ASP A 180 11.79 7.53 -0.59
CA ASP A 180 12.44 7.32 -1.87
C ASP A 180 13.32 8.52 -2.22
N MET A 181 14.62 8.29 -2.44
CA MET A 181 15.59 9.31 -2.83
C MET A 181 16.25 8.97 -4.17
N VAL A 182 16.49 9.98 -4.99
CA VAL A 182 17.26 9.86 -6.22
C VAL A 182 18.47 10.79 -6.18
N LEU A 183 19.62 10.25 -6.55
CA LEU A 183 20.87 11.00 -6.69
C LEU A 183 21.10 11.34 -8.16
N PHE A 184 21.34 12.61 -8.47
CA PHE A 184 21.79 13.07 -9.79
C PHE A 184 23.23 13.56 -9.73
N GLY A 185 23.92 13.62 -10.87
CA GLY A 185 25.32 14.07 -10.93
C GLY A 185 26.33 13.07 -10.37
N VAL A 186 25.91 11.82 -10.19
CA VAL A 186 26.77 10.71 -9.74
C VAL A 186 27.35 9.96 -10.94
N PRO A 187 28.58 9.40 -10.84
CA PRO A 187 29.19 8.63 -11.92
C PRO A 187 28.29 7.49 -12.42
N GLU A 188 28.40 7.12 -13.70
CA GLU A 188 27.67 5.97 -14.22
C GLU A 188 28.24 4.64 -13.71
N GLY A 189 27.40 3.60 -13.70
CA GLY A 189 27.80 2.25 -13.31
C GLY A 189 27.37 1.85 -11.90
N LYS A 190 27.95 0.75 -11.40
CA LYS A 190 27.56 0.16 -10.11
C LYS A 190 28.41 0.63 -8.92
N GLU A 191 29.60 1.18 -9.19
CA GLU A 191 30.51 1.67 -8.15
C GLU A 191 29.86 2.68 -7.18
N PRO A 192 29.03 3.64 -7.62
CA PRO A 192 28.39 4.59 -6.71
C PRO A 192 27.49 3.94 -5.65
N LEU A 193 26.82 2.83 -5.97
CA LEU A 193 25.97 2.10 -5.01
C LEU A 193 26.82 1.64 -3.81
N TYR A 194 27.95 0.98 -4.10
CA TYR A 194 28.85 0.46 -3.09
C TYR A 194 29.61 1.57 -2.35
N LYS A 195 29.99 2.64 -3.05
CA LYS A 195 30.66 3.79 -2.45
C LYS A 195 29.76 4.53 -1.45
N LEU A 196 28.49 4.73 -1.80
CA LEU A 196 27.50 5.28 -0.86
C LEU A 196 27.32 4.35 0.33
N ALA A 197 27.14 3.05 0.08
CA ALA A 197 26.95 2.05 1.13
C ALA A 197 28.12 2.06 2.14
N GLN A 198 29.36 2.01 1.65
CA GLN A 198 30.56 2.07 2.49
C GLN A 198 30.61 3.36 3.32
N CYS A 199 30.31 4.51 2.73
CA CYS A 199 30.33 5.79 3.45
C CYS A 199 29.27 5.84 4.57
N LEU A 200 28.09 5.27 4.34
CA LEU A 200 27.02 5.19 5.33
C LEU A 200 27.38 4.27 6.51
N GLU A 201 28.07 3.15 6.25
CA GLU A 201 28.60 2.27 7.29
C GLU A 201 29.71 2.94 8.10
N GLU A 202 30.68 3.58 7.43
CA GLU A 202 31.81 4.25 8.09
C GLU A 202 31.37 5.39 9.01
N LYS A 203 30.26 6.06 8.68
CA LYS A 203 29.68 7.14 9.49
C LYS A 203 28.74 6.64 10.60
N ASP A 204 28.53 5.33 10.73
CA ASP A 204 27.62 4.68 11.69
C ASP A 204 26.19 5.28 11.67
N ARG A 205 25.68 5.59 10.46
CA ARG A 205 24.38 6.26 10.26
C ARG A 205 23.22 5.31 10.03
N VAL A 206 23.51 4.03 9.83
CA VAL A 206 22.52 3.04 9.38
C VAL A 206 22.46 1.86 10.34
N SER A 207 21.25 1.41 10.66
CA SER A 207 21.01 0.18 11.43
C SER A 207 20.86 -1.05 10.51
N TYR A 208 20.49 -0.80 9.25
CA TYR A 208 20.41 -1.78 8.18
C TYR A 208 20.88 -1.16 6.87
N LEU A 209 21.56 -1.96 6.04
CA LEU A 209 22.03 -1.55 4.73
C LEU A 209 22.08 -2.75 3.78
N GLU A 210 21.53 -2.59 2.58
CA GLU A 210 21.53 -3.60 1.53
C GLU A 210 21.65 -2.94 0.16
N VAL A 211 22.58 -3.44 -0.66
CA VAL A 211 22.74 -3.00 -2.05
C VAL A 211 22.03 -3.98 -2.98
N ILE A 212 21.02 -3.52 -3.70
CA ILE A 212 20.26 -4.29 -4.68
C ILE A 212 20.71 -3.88 -6.08
N ASP A 213 21.70 -4.60 -6.63
CA ASP A 213 22.37 -4.24 -7.88
C ASP A 213 21.89 -5.02 -9.12
N LYS A 214 21.01 -6.02 -8.92
CA LYS A 214 20.48 -6.90 -9.98
C LYS A 214 19.08 -6.53 -10.47
N ALA A 215 18.41 -5.60 -9.79
CA ALA A 215 17.09 -5.12 -10.21
C ALA A 215 17.18 -4.25 -11.47
N ARG A 216 16.04 -4.05 -12.15
CA ARG A 216 15.94 -3.13 -13.31
C ARG A 216 16.44 -1.73 -12.96
N ILE A 217 16.14 -1.27 -11.75
CA ILE A 217 16.65 -0.02 -11.17
C ILE A 217 17.45 -0.44 -9.93
N PRO A 218 18.79 -0.38 -9.97
CA PRO A 218 19.62 -0.62 -8.81
C PRO A 218 19.38 0.41 -7.70
N ILE A 219 19.29 -0.07 -6.46
CA ILE A 219 19.03 0.79 -5.28
C ILE A 219 19.91 0.39 -4.10
N VAL A 220 20.17 1.36 -3.22
CA VAL A 220 20.68 1.12 -1.86
C VAL A 220 19.51 1.25 -0.90
N LYS A 221 19.17 0.17 -0.21
CA LYS A 221 18.17 0.16 0.87
C LYS A 221 18.87 0.36 2.19
N MET A 222 18.36 1.24 3.04
CA MET A 222 18.88 1.45 4.37
C MET A 222 17.78 1.72 5.40
N VAL A 223 18.12 1.57 6.67
CA VAL A 223 17.32 2.08 7.80
C VAL A 223 18.17 3.08 8.56
N HIS A 224 17.66 4.30 8.70
CA HIS A 224 18.36 5.37 9.39
C HIS A 224 18.40 5.11 10.90
N LYS A 225 19.59 5.06 11.50
CA LYS A 225 19.77 4.67 12.90
C LYS A 225 19.10 5.63 13.89
N GLY A 226 19.02 6.92 13.58
CA GLY A 226 18.46 7.94 14.46
C GLY A 226 16.93 8.05 14.46
N SER A 227 16.29 7.74 13.33
CA SER A 227 14.83 7.90 13.16
C SER A 227 14.08 6.60 12.87
N ASP A 228 14.78 5.49 12.67
CA ASP A 228 14.23 4.19 12.25
C ASP A 228 13.46 4.25 10.91
N ILE A 229 13.72 5.29 10.11
CA ILE A 229 13.08 5.49 8.81
C ILE A 229 13.79 4.65 7.75
N HIS A 230 13.02 3.89 6.99
CA HIS A 230 13.48 3.17 5.81
C HIS A 230 13.74 4.16 4.65
N VAL A 231 14.85 3.99 3.93
CA VAL A 231 15.21 4.83 2.78
C VAL A 231 15.68 3.94 1.63
N ASP A 232 15.09 4.17 0.46
CA ASP A 232 15.49 3.54 -0.80
C ASP A 232 16.15 4.61 -1.69
N VAL A 233 17.46 4.44 -1.98
CA VAL A 233 18.26 5.40 -2.76
C VAL A 233 18.51 4.84 -4.16
N SER A 234 18.04 5.56 -5.17
CA SER A 234 18.26 5.29 -6.60
C SER A 234 19.24 6.30 -7.23
N PHE A 235 19.82 5.95 -8.37
CA PHE A 235 20.93 6.71 -8.97
C PHE A 235 20.61 7.04 -10.44
N ASN A 236 20.63 8.34 -10.78
CA ASN A 236 20.42 8.87 -12.13
C ASN A 236 19.10 8.44 -12.80
N VAL A 237 18.05 8.14 -12.02
CA VAL A 237 16.73 7.76 -12.55
C VAL A 237 15.72 8.89 -12.36
N ALA A 238 15.53 9.71 -13.38
CA ALA A 238 14.59 10.84 -13.32
C ALA A 238 13.12 10.43 -13.22
N GLY A 239 12.74 9.21 -13.67
CA GLY A 239 11.35 8.78 -13.86
C GLY A 239 10.41 8.87 -12.64
N GLY A 240 10.96 8.97 -11.43
CA GLY A 240 10.17 9.22 -10.22
C GLY A 240 9.58 10.63 -10.15
N LEU A 241 10.21 11.64 -10.77
CA LEU A 241 9.83 13.04 -10.67
C LEU A 241 8.58 13.36 -11.51
N ALA A 242 8.57 12.97 -12.80
CA ALA A 242 7.37 13.14 -13.63
C ALA A 242 6.17 12.39 -13.05
N THR A 243 6.39 11.21 -12.47
CA THR A 243 5.35 10.46 -11.74
C THR A 243 4.81 11.25 -10.54
N GLY A 244 5.68 11.92 -9.78
CA GLY A 244 5.30 12.77 -8.67
C GLY A 244 4.41 13.94 -9.10
N ASP A 245 4.76 14.63 -10.18
CA ASP A 245 3.96 15.74 -10.71
C ASP A 245 2.59 15.27 -11.20
N LEU A 246 2.53 14.10 -11.85
CA LEU A 246 1.27 13.50 -12.29
C LEU A 246 0.34 13.19 -11.11
N VAL A 247 0.88 12.63 -10.03
CA VAL A 247 0.10 12.36 -8.81
C VAL A 247 -0.40 13.66 -8.19
N LYS A 248 0.44 14.70 -8.10
CA LYS A 248 0.03 16.03 -7.62
C LYS A 248 -1.05 16.68 -8.51
N HIS A 249 -0.96 16.49 -9.82
CA HIS A 249 -2.00 16.91 -10.75
C HIS A 249 -3.33 16.24 -10.39
N TYR A 250 -3.36 14.91 -10.27
CA TYR A 250 -4.59 14.19 -9.90
C TYR A 250 -5.11 14.54 -8.51
N MET A 251 -4.25 14.85 -7.54
CA MET A 251 -4.68 15.33 -6.22
C MET A 251 -5.44 16.66 -6.28
N ARG A 252 -5.12 17.53 -7.24
CA ARG A 252 -5.86 18.78 -7.46
C ARG A 252 -7.13 18.58 -8.30
N VAL A 253 -7.09 17.68 -9.27
CA VAL A 253 -8.26 17.38 -10.10
C VAL A 253 -9.33 16.66 -9.28
N TYR A 254 -8.94 15.78 -8.37
CA TYR A 254 -9.85 14.96 -7.58
C TYR A 254 -9.54 15.10 -6.08
N PRO A 255 -10.27 15.95 -5.33
CA PRO A 255 -10.06 16.11 -3.89
C PRO A 255 -10.14 14.78 -3.11
N SER A 256 -11.02 13.88 -3.54
CA SER A 256 -11.21 12.53 -2.97
C SER A 256 -10.06 11.55 -3.23
N PHE A 257 -9.14 11.86 -4.16
CA PHE A 257 -8.07 10.94 -4.56
C PHE A 257 -7.13 10.58 -3.41
N ARG A 258 -6.70 11.58 -2.65
CA ARG A 258 -5.79 11.40 -1.51
C ARG A 258 -6.39 10.53 -0.41
N PRO A 259 -7.52 10.90 0.22
CA PRO A 259 -8.09 10.12 1.31
C PRO A 259 -8.44 8.69 0.89
N LEU A 260 -9.04 8.53 -0.30
CA LEU A 260 -9.40 7.21 -0.83
C LEU A 260 -8.16 6.33 -1.03
N THR A 261 -7.08 6.89 -1.60
CA THR A 261 -5.84 6.14 -1.81
C THR A 261 -5.18 5.76 -0.49
N LEU A 262 -5.18 6.63 0.52
CA LEU A 262 -4.54 6.32 1.81
C LEU A 262 -5.26 5.17 2.53
N VAL A 263 -6.60 5.17 2.53
CA VAL A 263 -7.41 4.05 3.05
C VAL A 263 -7.08 2.75 2.32
N LEU A 264 -7.12 2.77 0.98
CA LEU A 264 -6.85 1.57 0.17
C LEU A 264 -5.42 1.09 0.30
N LYS A 265 -4.45 2.01 0.38
CA LYS A 265 -3.02 1.70 0.57
C LYS A 265 -2.81 1.00 1.90
N TYR A 266 -3.40 1.52 2.97
CA TYR A 266 -3.33 0.90 4.28
C TYR A 266 -4.04 -0.46 4.32
N PHE A 267 -5.24 -0.55 3.72
CA PHE A 267 -6.00 -1.80 3.56
C PHE A 267 -5.18 -2.91 2.86
N MET A 268 -4.40 -2.55 1.83
CA MET A 268 -3.52 -3.47 1.12
C MET A 268 -2.27 -3.82 1.93
N ALA A 269 -1.68 -2.84 2.63
CA ALA A 269 -0.51 -3.04 3.48
C ALA A 269 -0.77 -4.05 4.61
N GLN A 270 -1.91 -3.94 5.30
CA GLN A 270 -2.27 -4.89 6.36
C GLN A 270 -2.41 -6.35 5.88
N ARG A 271 -2.59 -6.55 4.58
CA ARG A 271 -2.74 -7.87 3.95
C ARG A 271 -1.47 -8.35 3.27
N GLY A 272 -0.39 -7.55 3.27
CA GLY A 272 0.84 -7.85 2.54
C GLY A 272 0.67 -7.87 1.01
N LEU A 273 -0.33 -7.14 0.49
CA LEU A 273 -0.68 -7.09 -0.94
C LEU A 273 -0.24 -5.78 -1.62
N ASN A 274 0.56 -4.97 -0.94
CA ASN A 274 1.02 -3.65 -1.40
C ASN A 274 2.38 -3.66 -2.13
N GLU A 275 3.04 -4.82 -2.24
CA GLU A 275 4.36 -4.95 -2.84
C GLU A 275 4.31 -5.67 -4.20
N THR A 276 4.85 -5.03 -5.25
CA THR A 276 4.90 -5.66 -6.58
C THR A 276 5.83 -6.87 -6.62
N TYR A 277 6.88 -6.90 -5.79
CA TYR A 277 7.84 -8.02 -5.74
C TYR A 277 7.18 -9.34 -5.33
N SER A 278 6.25 -9.29 -4.36
CA SER A 278 5.42 -10.42 -3.94
C SER A 278 4.18 -10.64 -4.82
N GLY A 279 4.07 -9.92 -5.94
CA GLY A 279 2.95 -10.03 -6.88
C GLY A 279 1.72 -9.22 -6.50
N GLY A 280 1.79 -8.41 -5.44
CA GLY A 280 0.73 -7.51 -5.03
C GLY A 280 0.55 -6.32 -5.97
N VAL A 281 -0.28 -5.36 -5.53
CA VAL A 281 -0.53 -4.09 -6.21
C VAL A 281 0.35 -3.02 -5.56
N GLY A 282 1.38 -2.60 -6.27
CA GLY A 282 2.25 -1.50 -5.84
C GLY A 282 1.51 -0.15 -5.76
N SER A 283 2.06 0.79 -4.98
CA SER A 283 1.44 2.11 -4.73
C SER A 283 1.04 2.86 -6.01
N PHE A 284 1.90 2.85 -7.04
CA PHE A 284 1.60 3.54 -8.30
C PHE A 284 0.43 2.90 -9.06
N LEU A 285 0.40 1.55 -9.14
CA LEU A 285 -0.72 0.84 -9.76
C LEU A 285 -2.03 1.10 -9.01
N LEU A 286 -2.00 1.07 -7.66
CA LEU A 286 -3.17 1.39 -6.85
C LEU A 286 -3.66 2.82 -7.10
N GLN A 287 -2.76 3.80 -7.14
CA GLN A 287 -3.08 5.19 -7.46
C GLN A 287 -3.76 5.31 -8.83
N MET A 288 -3.23 4.65 -9.85
CA MET A 288 -3.82 4.68 -11.20
C MET A 288 -5.18 3.97 -11.25
N MET A 289 -5.40 2.91 -10.46
CA MET A 289 -6.71 2.29 -10.29
C MET A 289 -7.72 3.27 -9.69
N VAL A 290 -7.33 4.01 -8.65
CA VAL A 290 -8.19 5.02 -8.01
C VAL A 290 -8.50 6.17 -8.98
N VAL A 291 -7.49 6.69 -9.69
CA VAL A 291 -7.69 7.73 -10.71
C VAL A 291 -8.65 7.27 -11.79
N SER A 292 -8.47 6.05 -12.31
CA SER A 292 -9.38 5.52 -13.33
C SER A 292 -10.81 5.42 -12.82
N PHE A 293 -11.01 4.97 -11.57
CA PHE A 293 -12.33 4.93 -10.96
C PHE A 293 -12.95 6.34 -10.86
N LEU A 294 -12.19 7.32 -10.37
CA LEU A 294 -12.65 8.71 -10.23
C LEU A 294 -12.95 9.36 -11.60
N GLN A 295 -12.19 9.05 -12.64
CA GLN A 295 -12.45 9.50 -14.01
C GLN A 295 -13.80 9.01 -14.55
N HIS A 296 -14.11 7.73 -14.35
CA HIS A 296 -15.39 7.16 -14.79
C HIS A 296 -16.55 7.68 -13.95
N HIS A 297 -16.36 7.83 -12.64
CA HIS A 297 -17.35 8.41 -11.74
C HIS A 297 -17.64 9.88 -12.09
N GLY A 298 -16.60 10.70 -12.28
CA GLY A 298 -16.76 12.10 -12.68
C GLY A 298 -17.43 12.27 -14.03
N ARG A 299 -17.13 11.40 -15.01
CA ARG A 299 -17.82 11.41 -16.31
C ARG A 299 -19.32 11.14 -16.20
N ALA A 300 -19.72 10.24 -15.30
CA ALA A 300 -21.13 9.93 -15.07
C ALA A 300 -21.90 11.12 -14.45
N LEU A 301 -21.21 11.95 -13.66
CA LEU A 301 -21.79 13.14 -13.00
C LEU A 301 -21.73 14.42 -13.85
N GLY A 302 -20.80 14.52 -14.82
CA GLY A 302 -20.65 15.71 -15.65
C GLY A 302 -20.21 16.93 -14.86
N ALA A 303 -20.82 18.09 -15.11
CA ALA A 303 -20.48 19.36 -14.43
C ALA A 303 -20.71 19.31 -12.90
N GLU A 304 -21.50 18.36 -12.42
CA GLU A 304 -21.82 18.21 -11.01
C GLU A 304 -20.68 17.57 -10.19
N HIS A 305 -19.66 16.98 -10.83
CA HIS A 305 -18.58 16.26 -10.11
C HIS A 305 -17.74 17.14 -9.17
N ASP A 306 -17.70 18.46 -9.40
CA ASP A 306 -16.98 19.42 -8.57
C ASP A 306 -17.73 19.76 -7.27
N ASP A 307 -19.02 19.41 -7.17
CA ASP A 307 -19.81 19.66 -5.97
C ASP A 307 -19.38 18.66 -4.85
N PRO A 308 -18.95 19.16 -3.67
CA PRO A 308 -18.54 18.33 -2.54
C PRO A 308 -19.55 17.26 -2.14
N LYS A 309 -20.86 17.48 -2.37
CA LYS A 309 -21.90 16.50 -2.02
C LYS A 309 -21.76 15.18 -2.80
N PHE A 310 -21.18 15.21 -4.00
CA PHE A 310 -20.91 14.01 -4.80
C PHE A 310 -19.52 13.43 -4.55
N ASN A 311 -18.68 14.11 -3.77
CA ASN A 311 -17.37 13.63 -3.33
C ASN A 311 -17.47 12.82 -2.02
N ASN A 312 -18.57 12.08 -1.85
CA ASN A 312 -18.79 11.25 -0.67
C ASN A 312 -17.85 10.03 -0.68
N LEU A 313 -16.76 10.10 0.09
CA LEU A 313 -15.78 9.03 0.28
C LEU A 313 -16.38 7.66 0.66
N GLY A 314 -17.49 7.61 1.40
CA GLY A 314 -18.17 6.34 1.70
C GLY A 314 -18.73 5.68 0.43
N GLN A 315 -19.42 6.45 -0.41
CA GLN A 315 -19.91 5.97 -1.71
C GLN A 315 -18.77 5.61 -2.66
N LEU A 316 -17.73 6.46 -2.71
CA LEU A 316 -16.57 6.24 -3.57
C LEU A 316 -15.78 4.98 -3.18
N LEU A 317 -15.57 4.74 -1.89
CA LEU A 317 -14.89 3.52 -1.40
C LEU A 317 -15.70 2.26 -1.74
N MET A 318 -17.01 2.31 -1.50
CA MET A 318 -17.94 1.23 -1.87
C MET A 318 -17.93 0.96 -3.37
N GLY A 319 -17.98 2.02 -4.19
CA GLY A 319 -17.91 1.95 -5.64
C GLY A 319 -16.59 1.37 -6.14
N PHE A 320 -15.46 1.77 -5.55
CA PHE A 320 -14.15 1.25 -5.90
C PHE A 320 -14.07 -0.27 -5.67
N PHE A 321 -14.48 -0.74 -4.49
CA PHE A 321 -14.49 -2.18 -4.18
C PHE A 321 -15.48 -2.95 -5.05
N THR A 322 -16.59 -2.32 -5.45
CA THR A 322 -17.56 -2.92 -6.38
C THR A 322 -16.95 -3.12 -7.76
N LEU A 323 -16.38 -2.07 -8.33
CA LEU A 323 -15.73 -2.12 -9.63
C LEU A 323 -14.58 -3.14 -9.64
N TYR A 324 -13.57 -2.97 -8.79
CA TYR A 324 -12.37 -3.81 -8.88
C TYR A 324 -12.49 -5.16 -8.18
N GLY A 325 -13.41 -5.33 -7.23
CA GLY A 325 -13.66 -6.63 -6.58
C GLY A 325 -14.55 -7.54 -7.42
N ARG A 326 -15.55 -6.98 -8.10
CA ARG A 326 -16.62 -7.75 -8.74
C ARG A 326 -16.72 -7.52 -10.24
N ASP A 327 -16.87 -6.27 -10.68
CA ASP A 327 -17.45 -5.95 -11.99
C ASP A 327 -16.41 -5.79 -13.11
N PHE A 328 -15.18 -5.40 -12.78
CA PHE A 328 -14.14 -5.12 -13.78
C PHE A 328 -13.76 -6.39 -14.55
N ASN A 329 -13.80 -6.32 -15.88
CA ASN A 329 -13.36 -7.41 -16.75
C ASN A 329 -11.83 -7.42 -16.84
N TYR A 330 -11.22 -8.15 -15.90
CA TYR A 330 -9.77 -8.39 -15.88
C TYR A 330 -9.27 -9.18 -17.09
N THR A 331 -10.11 -10.00 -17.74
CA THR A 331 -9.66 -10.88 -18.82
C THR A 331 -9.35 -10.10 -20.09
N ASP A 332 -10.28 -9.23 -20.52
CA ASP A 332 -10.21 -8.63 -21.85
C ASP A 332 -9.80 -7.16 -21.84
N LEU A 333 -10.03 -6.45 -20.73
CA LEU A 333 -9.85 -5.00 -20.68
C LEU A 333 -8.51 -4.60 -20.08
N ALA A 334 -7.95 -3.54 -20.64
CA ALA A 334 -6.87 -2.74 -20.09
C ALA A 334 -7.37 -1.33 -19.80
N VAL A 335 -6.70 -0.66 -18.86
CA VAL A 335 -7.05 0.68 -18.40
C VAL A 335 -6.02 1.70 -18.87
N SER A 336 -6.47 2.86 -19.35
CA SER A 336 -5.65 4.06 -19.48
C SER A 336 -6.26 5.16 -18.63
N VAL A 337 -5.42 5.92 -17.91
CA VAL A 337 -5.83 7.14 -17.20
C VAL A 337 -5.51 8.42 -17.98
N ARG A 338 -4.93 8.29 -19.17
CA ARG A 338 -4.61 9.43 -20.03
C ARG A 338 -5.88 10.01 -20.65
N ASN A 339 -5.86 11.29 -20.97
CA ASN A 339 -6.93 11.99 -21.69
C ASN A 339 -8.32 11.81 -21.05
N GLY A 340 -8.41 11.85 -19.72
CA GLY A 340 -9.68 11.69 -19.00
C GLY A 340 -10.13 10.24 -18.78
N GLY A 341 -9.30 9.25 -19.11
CA GLY A 341 -9.49 7.85 -18.76
C GLY A 341 -10.30 7.04 -19.77
N SER A 342 -9.88 5.82 -20.07
CA SER A 342 -10.61 4.91 -20.97
C SER A 342 -10.28 3.45 -20.68
N TYR A 343 -11.16 2.55 -21.13
CA TYR A 343 -10.90 1.12 -21.21
C TYR A 343 -10.71 0.71 -22.67
N PHE A 344 -9.78 -0.22 -22.91
CA PHE A 344 -9.50 -0.73 -24.24
C PHE A 344 -9.17 -2.23 -24.22
N PRO A 345 -9.42 -2.97 -25.30
CA PRO A 345 -9.08 -4.40 -25.36
C PRO A 345 -7.57 -4.64 -25.23
N LYS A 346 -7.15 -5.60 -24.41
CA LYS A 346 -5.74 -5.99 -24.22
C LYS A 346 -5.06 -6.41 -25.52
N GLU A 347 -5.82 -7.00 -26.44
CA GLU A 347 -5.35 -7.43 -27.76
C GLU A 347 -4.71 -6.29 -28.54
N LYS A 348 -5.27 -5.06 -28.45
CA LYS A 348 -4.76 -3.87 -29.16
C LYS A 348 -3.31 -3.55 -28.82
N ARG A 349 -2.81 -3.97 -27.65
CA ARG A 349 -1.44 -3.74 -27.18
C ARG A 349 -0.64 -5.02 -26.95
N ARG A 350 -1.18 -6.19 -27.33
CA ARG A 350 -0.58 -7.51 -27.04
C ARG A 350 -0.26 -7.69 -25.55
N TRP A 351 -1.13 -7.18 -24.68
CA TRP A 351 -1.03 -7.35 -23.21
C TRP A 351 -1.85 -8.52 -22.69
N TYR A 352 -2.46 -9.27 -23.59
CA TYR A 352 -3.14 -10.51 -23.25
C TYR A 352 -2.11 -11.59 -22.87
N ASP A 353 -2.40 -12.35 -21.82
CA ASP A 353 -1.57 -13.45 -21.30
C ASP A 353 -2.48 -14.65 -21.04
N ASP A 354 -2.43 -15.65 -21.93
CA ASP A 354 -3.26 -16.88 -21.87
C ASP A 354 -3.09 -17.64 -20.54
N GLY A 355 -1.87 -17.63 -19.98
CA GLY A 355 -1.57 -18.30 -18.73
C GLY A 355 -2.06 -17.52 -17.50
N ARG A 356 -2.22 -16.20 -17.64
CA ARG A 356 -2.60 -15.30 -16.54
C ARG A 356 -3.64 -14.25 -17.00
N PRO A 357 -4.81 -14.68 -17.48
CA PRO A 357 -5.83 -13.75 -18.00
C PRO A 357 -6.35 -12.79 -16.93
N PHE A 358 -6.26 -13.19 -15.66
CA PHE A 358 -6.73 -12.44 -14.48
C PHE A 358 -5.87 -11.23 -14.10
N LEU A 359 -4.72 -11.00 -14.76
CA LEU A 359 -3.88 -9.84 -14.48
C LEU A 359 -4.62 -8.57 -14.87
N ILE A 360 -4.53 -7.55 -14.01
CA ILE A 360 -4.90 -6.21 -14.44
C ILE A 360 -3.88 -5.74 -15.49
N ALA A 361 -4.37 -5.14 -16.56
CA ALA A 361 -3.52 -4.49 -17.55
C ALA A 361 -3.79 -2.98 -17.49
N MET A 362 -2.74 -2.19 -17.32
CA MET A 362 -2.87 -0.75 -17.14
C MET A 362 -1.73 0.00 -17.81
N GLU A 363 -2.07 0.95 -18.65
CA GLU A 363 -1.13 1.78 -19.38
C GLU A 363 -0.35 2.70 -18.43
N ASN A 364 0.98 2.67 -18.52
CA ASN A 364 1.81 3.66 -17.86
C ASN A 364 1.64 5.04 -18.55
N PRO A 365 1.19 6.08 -17.83
CA PRO A 365 0.99 7.40 -18.43
C PRO A 365 2.28 8.06 -18.94
N ASN A 366 3.42 7.72 -18.34
CA ASN A 366 4.74 8.24 -18.70
C ASN A 366 5.38 7.43 -19.84
N GLU A 367 5.06 6.14 -19.93
CA GLU A 367 5.59 5.22 -20.93
C GLU A 367 4.46 4.34 -21.51
N PRO A 368 3.63 4.87 -22.44
CA PRO A 368 2.40 4.21 -22.89
C PRO A 368 2.55 2.79 -23.49
N SER A 369 3.78 2.35 -23.79
CA SER A 369 4.06 0.98 -24.24
C SER A 369 4.14 -0.04 -23.10
N LEU A 370 4.25 0.42 -21.84
CA LEU A 370 4.43 -0.42 -20.67
C LEU A 370 3.11 -0.66 -19.93
N ASP A 371 2.88 -1.93 -19.60
CA ASP A 371 1.83 -2.37 -18.69
C ASP A 371 2.36 -2.38 -17.25
N ILE A 372 1.81 -1.54 -16.39
CA ILE A 372 2.18 -1.47 -14.96
C ILE A 372 1.55 -2.58 -14.11
N GLY A 373 0.53 -3.27 -14.62
CA GLY A 373 -0.16 -4.38 -13.94
C GLY A 373 0.48 -5.75 -14.18
N LYS A 374 1.37 -5.88 -15.17
CA LYS A 374 2.00 -7.13 -15.60
C LYS A 374 2.63 -7.98 -14.49
N ASN A 375 3.15 -7.34 -13.45
CA ASN A 375 3.85 -8.01 -12.34
C ASN A 375 2.95 -8.31 -11.14
N SER A 376 1.67 -7.95 -11.17
CA SER A 376 0.74 -8.17 -10.06
C SER A 376 0.10 -9.58 -10.11
N TYR A 377 0.92 -10.63 -10.00
CA TYR A 377 0.45 -12.02 -10.12
C TYR A 377 -0.44 -12.51 -8.97
N GLU A 378 -0.54 -11.78 -7.86
CA GLU A 378 -1.51 -12.01 -6.76
C GLU A 378 -2.84 -11.26 -6.97
N MET A 379 -3.12 -10.77 -8.20
CA MET A 379 -4.34 -10.01 -8.50
C MET A 379 -5.63 -10.75 -8.14
N ARG A 380 -5.66 -12.09 -8.19
CA ARG A 380 -6.83 -12.86 -7.72
C ARG A 380 -7.10 -12.67 -6.24
N THR A 381 -6.05 -12.65 -5.42
CA THR A 381 -6.12 -12.43 -3.97
C THR A 381 -6.54 -10.99 -3.67
N VAL A 382 -6.03 -10.03 -4.45
CA VAL A 382 -6.44 -8.61 -4.38
C VAL A 382 -7.92 -8.45 -4.73
N LYS A 383 -8.38 -8.99 -5.86
CA LYS A 383 -9.78 -8.98 -6.29
C LYS A 383 -10.71 -9.57 -5.21
N ARG A 384 -10.35 -10.73 -4.66
CA ARG A 384 -11.11 -11.36 -3.56
C ARG A 384 -11.12 -10.51 -2.30
N SER A 385 -10.01 -9.85 -1.97
CA SER A 385 -9.93 -8.95 -0.82
C SER A 385 -10.83 -7.74 -0.99
N PHE A 386 -10.88 -7.15 -2.19
CA PHE A 386 -11.79 -6.06 -2.53
C PHE A 386 -13.26 -6.51 -2.48
N ASP A 387 -13.60 -7.65 -3.06
CA ASP A 387 -14.97 -8.17 -3.00
C ASP A 387 -15.41 -8.54 -1.57
N TYR A 388 -14.49 -9.06 -0.74
CA TYR A 388 -14.76 -9.27 0.68
C TYR A 388 -15.05 -7.95 1.40
N ALA A 389 -14.19 -6.94 1.22
CA ALA A 389 -14.42 -5.62 1.80
C ALA A 389 -15.75 -5.00 1.35
N ARG A 390 -16.08 -5.16 0.07
CA ARG A 390 -17.38 -4.78 -0.52
C ARG A 390 -18.54 -5.40 0.25
N GLN A 391 -18.52 -6.73 0.43
CA GLN A 391 -19.58 -7.46 1.10
C GLN A 391 -19.72 -7.06 2.58
N VAL A 392 -18.60 -6.91 3.29
CA VAL A 392 -18.59 -6.51 4.70
C VAL A 392 -19.17 -5.10 4.87
N LEU A 393 -18.69 -4.12 4.10
CA LEU A 393 -19.21 -2.75 4.17
C LEU A 393 -20.67 -2.67 3.77
N GLN A 394 -21.07 -3.39 2.71
CA GLN A 394 -22.45 -3.42 2.26
C GLN A 394 -23.39 -3.99 3.34
N ASN A 395 -23.00 -5.08 4.00
CA ASN A 395 -23.76 -5.65 5.10
C ASN A 395 -23.88 -4.68 6.28
N GLU A 396 -22.80 -3.95 6.59
CA GLU A 396 -22.81 -2.95 7.66
C GLU A 396 -23.72 -1.77 7.32
N ILE A 397 -23.69 -1.30 6.06
CA ILE A 397 -24.60 -0.26 5.58
C ILE A 397 -26.06 -0.69 5.70
N TYR A 398 -26.39 -1.94 5.32
CA TYR A 398 -27.75 -2.46 5.48
C TYR A 398 -28.17 -2.57 6.96
N ARG A 399 -27.26 -3.02 7.84
CA ARG A 399 -27.53 -3.11 9.28
C ARG A 399 -27.78 -1.74 9.90
N HIS A 400 -26.90 -0.77 9.69
CA HIS A 400 -27.07 0.60 10.18
C HIS A 400 -28.31 1.29 9.56
N GLY A 401 -28.70 0.94 8.34
CA GLY A 401 -29.93 1.43 7.72
C GLY A 401 -31.21 0.88 8.38
N GLN A 402 -31.14 -0.28 9.03
CA GLN A 402 -32.26 -0.89 9.77
C GLN A 402 -32.31 -0.47 11.24
N PHE A 403 -31.15 -0.24 11.86
CA PHE A 403 -31.02 0.13 13.27
C PHE A 403 -30.49 1.56 13.41
N ASN A 404 -31.30 2.49 13.95
CA ASN A 404 -30.84 3.84 14.26
C ASN A 404 -29.66 3.76 15.25
N THR A 405 -28.52 4.34 14.84
CA THR A 405 -27.28 4.51 15.63
C THR A 405 -26.71 3.20 16.21
N LEU A 406 -26.03 2.40 15.39
CA LEU A 406 -25.10 1.40 15.91
C LEU A 406 -23.78 2.12 16.28
N PRO A 407 -23.40 2.21 17.55
CA PRO A 407 -22.17 2.86 17.94
C PRO A 407 -20.98 1.96 17.56
N GLY A 408 -19.98 2.57 16.91
CA GLY A 408 -18.68 1.96 16.59
C GLY A 408 -18.20 2.26 15.16
N SER A 409 -17.19 1.52 14.70
CA SER A 409 -16.40 1.82 13.51
C SER A 409 -16.81 0.98 12.29
N ILE A 410 -17.32 1.63 11.24
CA ILE A 410 -17.68 1.00 9.97
C ILE A 410 -16.40 0.64 9.21
N LEU A 411 -15.45 1.58 9.10
CA LEU A 411 -14.15 1.36 8.46
C LEU A 411 -13.33 0.27 9.18
N GLY A 412 -13.51 0.17 10.49
CA GLY A 412 -12.87 -0.82 11.37
C GLY A 412 -13.26 -2.26 11.09
N THR A 413 -14.28 -2.49 10.26
CA THR A 413 -14.65 -3.82 9.77
C THR A 413 -13.70 -4.33 8.69
N ILE A 414 -13.11 -3.42 7.90
CA ILE A 414 -12.18 -3.76 6.81
C ILE A 414 -10.72 -3.40 7.12
N ILE A 415 -10.50 -2.44 8.02
CA ILE A 415 -9.19 -2.06 8.58
C ILE A 415 -9.14 -2.48 10.04
N GLN A 416 -8.31 -3.48 10.36
CA GLN A 416 -8.22 -4.02 11.72
C GLN A 416 -7.22 -3.20 12.55
N PRO A 417 -7.41 -3.05 13.87
CA PRO A 417 -6.44 -2.37 14.72
C PRO A 417 -5.18 -3.24 14.81
N ASP A 418 -4.07 -2.74 14.30
CA ASP A 418 -2.76 -3.35 14.48
C ASP A 418 -1.91 -2.57 15.50
N SER A 419 -0.73 -3.09 15.81
CA SER A 419 0.18 -2.45 16.77
C SER A 419 0.57 -1.02 16.38
N ASN A 420 0.54 -0.70 15.09
CA ASN A 420 0.95 0.60 14.57
C ASN A 420 -0.17 1.63 14.82
N LEU A 421 -1.42 1.25 14.61
CA LEU A 421 -2.56 2.13 14.91
C LEU A 421 -2.80 2.28 16.41
N VAL A 422 -2.66 1.21 17.18
CA VAL A 422 -2.97 1.24 18.62
C VAL A 422 -1.96 2.09 19.40
N LYS A 423 -0.69 2.08 19.00
CA LYS A 423 0.38 2.84 19.66
C LYS A 423 0.55 4.27 19.13
N ARG A 424 -0.14 4.61 18.05
CA ARG A 424 0.01 5.92 17.41
C ARG A 424 -0.72 6.98 18.22
N GLU A 425 -0.03 8.09 18.44
CA GLU A 425 -0.63 9.34 18.88
C GLU A 425 -1.08 10.14 17.65
N PRO A 426 -2.33 10.60 17.60
CA PRO A 426 -2.82 11.40 16.48
C PRO A 426 -2.12 12.77 16.43
N PRO A 427 -1.97 13.37 15.25
CA PRO A 427 -1.50 14.75 15.16
C PRO A 427 -2.54 15.73 15.75
N GLU A 428 -2.08 16.86 16.29
CA GLU A 428 -2.94 17.91 16.85
C GLU A 428 -3.81 18.60 15.78
N SER A 429 -3.32 18.65 14.54
CA SER A 429 -4.00 19.23 13.39
C SER A 429 -4.01 18.27 12.21
N PHE A 430 -4.88 18.52 11.23
CA PHE A 430 -4.89 17.75 10.00
C PHE A 430 -3.58 18.02 9.24
N GLY A 431 -2.66 17.05 9.28
CA GLY A 431 -1.30 17.21 8.76
C GLY A 431 -1.17 17.31 7.23
N TYR A 432 -2.26 17.54 6.50
CA TYR A 432 -2.28 17.57 5.04
C TYR A 432 -3.17 18.69 4.51
N ASP A 433 -2.78 19.35 3.43
CA ASP A 433 -3.71 20.20 2.70
C ASP A 433 -4.63 19.34 1.82
N ILE A 434 -5.95 19.48 1.98
CA ILE A 434 -6.91 18.99 0.97
C ILE A 434 -6.86 19.99 -0.18
N LEU A 435 -6.23 19.57 -1.29
CA LEU A 435 -6.10 20.42 -2.45
C LEU A 435 -7.41 20.40 -3.23
N HIS A 436 -8.09 21.55 -3.26
CA HIS A 436 -9.23 21.75 -4.15
C HIS A 436 -8.77 22.10 -5.57
N HIS A 437 -9.66 21.86 -6.54
CA HIS A 437 -9.39 22.19 -7.93
C HIS A 437 -9.23 23.70 -8.10
N ASP A 438 -8.08 24.08 -8.63
CA ASP A 438 -7.73 25.46 -9.02
C ASP A 438 -7.28 25.36 -10.49
N PRO A 439 -8.06 25.87 -11.46
CA PRO A 439 -7.78 25.68 -12.89
C PRO A 439 -6.38 26.16 -13.29
N VAL A 440 -5.92 27.27 -12.72
CA VAL A 440 -4.62 27.88 -13.04
C VAL A 440 -3.49 27.00 -12.51
N LYS A 441 -3.51 26.69 -11.21
CA LYS A 441 -2.47 25.84 -10.59
C LYS A 441 -2.48 24.42 -11.15
N THR A 442 -3.65 23.90 -11.49
CA THR A 442 -3.79 22.57 -12.08
C THR A 442 -3.20 22.52 -13.48
N ALA A 443 -3.38 23.58 -14.28
CA ALA A 443 -2.76 23.70 -15.60
C ALA A 443 -1.24 23.87 -15.51
N GLU A 444 -0.74 24.64 -14.54
CA GLU A 444 0.70 24.80 -14.30
C GLU A 444 1.38 23.46 -13.96
N ILE A 445 0.82 22.70 -13.01
CA ILE A 445 1.36 21.39 -12.63
C ILE A 445 1.28 20.41 -13.80
N ARG A 446 0.21 20.47 -14.59
CA ARG A 446 0.10 19.65 -15.81
C ARG A 446 1.19 19.98 -16.82
N LYS A 447 1.47 21.27 -17.04
CA LYS A 447 2.54 21.72 -17.94
C LYS A 447 3.91 21.26 -17.45
N GLN A 448 4.16 21.37 -16.14
CA GLN A 448 5.39 20.88 -15.51
C GLN A 448 5.55 19.36 -15.70
N TYR A 449 4.47 18.60 -15.48
CA TYR A 449 4.43 17.16 -15.72
C TYR A 449 4.77 16.82 -17.18
N GLU A 450 4.09 17.45 -18.15
CA GLU A 450 4.29 17.18 -19.58
C GLU A 450 5.73 17.49 -20.00
N MET A 451 6.30 18.62 -19.52
CA MET A 451 7.70 18.99 -19.76
C MET A 451 8.67 17.92 -19.25
N ARG A 452 8.57 17.51 -17.98
CA ARG A 452 9.48 16.49 -17.41
C ARG A 452 9.32 15.14 -18.08
N ARG A 453 8.09 14.72 -18.35
CA ARG A 453 7.80 13.45 -19.07
C ARG A 453 8.46 13.45 -20.44
N ASP A 454 8.34 14.53 -21.19
CA ASP A 454 8.85 14.60 -22.57
C ASP A 454 10.39 14.71 -22.58
N GLU A 455 10.98 15.42 -21.63
CA GLU A 455 12.44 15.43 -21.41
C GLU A 455 12.98 14.04 -21.09
N GLU A 456 12.33 13.30 -20.18
CA GLU A 456 12.71 11.92 -19.83
C GLU A 456 12.57 10.97 -21.02
N ALA A 457 11.48 11.07 -21.78
CA ALA A 457 11.26 10.28 -22.98
C ALA A 457 12.32 10.58 -24.04
N SER A 458 12.70 11.85 -24.23
CA SER A 458 13.76 12.27 -25.14
C SER A 458 15.12 11.68 -24.74
N LYS A 459 15.50 11.79 -23.45
CA LYS A 459 16.74 11.20 -22.91
C LYS A 459 16.79 9.69 -23.11
N LYS A 460 15.69 8.98 -22.84
CA LYS A 460 15.60 7.53 -23.08
C LYS A 460 15.79 7.16 -24.54
N ARG A 461 15.12 7.86 -25.46
CA ARG A 461 15.27 7.64 -26.91
C ARG A 461 16.70 7.88 -27.38
N ALA A 462 17.37 8.92 -26.86
CA ALA A 462 18.76 9.21 -27.17
C ALA A 462 19.71 8.07 -26.70
N VAL A 463 19.48 7.55 -25.50
CA VAL A 463 20.26 6.41 -24.95
C VAL A 463 20.03 5.14 -25.76
N GLU A 464 18.78 4.84 -26.15
CA GLU A 464 18.46 3.69 -27.01
C GLU A 464 19.08 3.82 -28.41
N ALA A 465 19.01 5.01 -29.01
CA ALA A 465 19.65 5.28 -30.30
C ALA A 465 21.17 5.08 -30.22
N ALA A 466 21.83 5.56 -29.17
CA ALA A 466 23.26 5.36 -28.96
C ALA A 466 23.63 3.88 -28.78
N LYS A 467 22.79 3.09 -28.09
CA LYS A 467 22.98 1.62 -27.98
C LYS A 467 22.83 0.92 -29.32
N ASN A 468 21.83 1.31 -30.11
CA ASN A 468 21.60 0.73 -31.44
C ASN A 468 22.74 1.05 -32.41
N ILE A 469 23.30 2.26 -32.36
CA ILE A 469 24.49 2.64 -33.15
C ILE A 469 25.72 1.83 -32.74
N ARG A 470 25.93 1.58 -31.43
CA ARG A 470 27.04 0.73 -30.95
C ARG A 470 26.88 -0.74 -31.37
N GLN A 471 25.65 -1.24 -31.43
CA GLN A 471 25.36 -2.60 -31.89
C GLN A 471 25.44 -2.76 -33.41
N SER A 472 25.09 -1.72 -34.19
CA SER A 472 25.24 -1.74 -35.65
C SER A 472 26.69 -1.52 -36.10
N GLY A 473 27.50 -0.79 -35.32
CA GLY A 473 28.91 -0.53 -35.60
C GLY A 473 29.89 -1.68 -35.31
N THR A 474 29.42 -2.83 -34.81
CA THR A 474 30.27 -3.98 -34.43
C THR A 474 30.16 -5.21 -35.34
N ASN A 475 29.41 -5.14 -36.45
CA ASN A 475 29.19 -6.28 -37.36
C ASN A 475 29.95 -6.22 -38.70
N GLU A 476 30.96 -5.35 -38.86
CA GLU A 476 31.91 -5.49 -39.97
C GLU A 476 33.31 -5.89 -39.47
N PRO A 477 33.76 -7.12 -39.76
CA PRO A 477 35.11 -7.53 -39.40
C PRO A 477 36.16 -6.69 -40.14
N PRO A 478 37.31 -6.37 -39.51
CA PRO A 478 38.29 -5.40 -40.01
C PRO A 478 38.82 -5.65 -41.43
N TYR A 479 38.74 -6.88 -41.93
CA TYR A 479 39.24 -7.25 -43.25
C TYR A 479 38.40 -6.72 -44.42
N LYS A 480 37.17 -6.22 -44.19
CA LYS A 480 36.33 -5.65 -45.26
C LYS A 480 36.57 -4.16 -45.53
N ARG A 481 37.30 -3.44 -44.66
CA ARG A 481 37.65 -2.01 -44.86
C ARG A 481 38.77 -1.77 -45.88
N TRP A 482 39.42 -2.84 -46.39
CA TRP A 482 40.61 -2.77 -47.24
C TRP A 482 40.44 -3.43 -48.63
N ARG A 483 39.24 -3.39 -49.22
CA ARG A 483 39.07 -3.73 -50.64
C ARG A 483 38.36 -2.62 -51.39
N GLY A 484 39.10 -1.55 -51.61
CA GLY A 484 38.66 -0.40 -52.40
C GLY A 484 39.83 0.32 -53.06
N ARG A 485 40.73 -0.41 -53.74
CA ARG A 485 41.59 0.08 -54.82
C ARG A 485 42.41 -1.06 -55.43
N ASN A 486 42.04 -1.47 -56.64
CA ASN A 486 42.93 -1.84 -57.74
C ASN A 486 42.05 -1.95 -59.00
N ARG A 487 42.09 -0.93 -59.86
CA ARG A 487 42.81 -0.95 -61.15
C ARG A 487 42.31 -2.09 -62.06
N ALA A 488 41.51 -1.73 -63.06
CA ALA A 488 41.42 -2.44 -64.31
C ALA A 488 41.64 -1.43 -65.44
N TYR A 489 42.48 -1.88 -66.37
CA TYR A 489 43.07 -1.29 -67.56
C TYR A 489 42.23 -0.32 -68.38
#